data_AF-A0A655FYE2-F1
#
_entry.id   AF-A0A655FYE2-F1
#
_cell.length_a   1.000
_cell.length_b   1.000
_cell.length_c   1.000
_cell.angle_alpha   90.00
_cell.angle_beta   90.00
_cell.angle_gamma   90.00
#
_symmetry.space_group_name_H-M   'P 1'
#
loop_
_entity.id
_entity.type
_entity.pdbx_description
1 polymer ?
#
loop_
_entity_poly.entity_id
_entity_poly.type
_entity_poly.pdbx_seq_one_letter_code
_entity_poly.pdbx_strand_id
1 'polypeptide(L)'
;MVDLLAALNTGHEGGAGTVHANNPGEVPARMEALGALGGLDRAALHSQLAAAVQVLLHVARDRAGRRRLAEIAVLRQAEGRVQAVTVWHADRGMSDDAAALHDLLRSRASA
;
A
#
# COMPACT_ATOMS: atom_id res chain seq x y z
N MET A 1 -14.83 2.03 -2.63
CA MET A 1 -13.58 1.43 -2.11
C MET A 1 -13.78 -0.05 -1.84
N VAL A 2 -14.84 -0.45 -1.15
CA VAL A 2 -15.20 -1.87 -1.02
C VAL A 2 -15.28 -2.56 -2.38
N ASP A 3 -15.91 -1.94 -3.38
CA ASP A 3 -15.93 -2.49 -4.75
C ASP A 3 -14.55 -2.55 -5.40
N LEU A 4 -13.66 -1.59 -5.07
CA LEU A 4 -12.27 -1.60 -5.54
C LEU A 4 -11.50 -2.77 -4.93
N LEU A 5 -11.58 -2.95 -3.61
CA LEU A 5 -10.95 -4.09 -2.95
C LEU A 5 -11.54 -5.41 -3.43
N ALA A 6 -12.84 -5.49 -3.66
CA ALA A 6 -13.47 -6.66 -4.26
C ALA A 6 -12.91 -6.92 -5.66
N ALA A 7 -12.85 -5.90 -6.54
CA ALA A 7 -12.31 -6.03 -7.89
C ALA A 7 -10.82 -6.40 -7.92
N LEU A 8 -10.01 -5.89 -6.97
CA LEU A 8 -8.60 -6.25 -6.85
C LEU A 8 -8.40 -7.70 -6.38
N ASN A 9 -9.38 -8.28 -5.66
CA ASN A 9 -9.33 -9.63 -5.14
C ASN A 9 -9.95 -10.70 -6.07
N THR A 10 -10.56 -10.33 -7.20
CA THR A 10 -11.18 -11.29 -8.15
C THR A 10 -10.23 -11.80 -9.24
N GLY A 11 -8.91 -11.60 -9.10
CA GLY A 11 -7.90 -12.20 -9.98
C GLY A 11 -7.43 -11.31 -11.14
N HIS A 12 -7.63 -9.99 -11.08
CA HIS A 12 -6.96 -9.07 -12.00
C HIS A 12 -5.54 -8.77 -11.52
N GLU A 13 -4.56 -9.50 -12.04
CA GLU A 13 -3.16 -9.09 -11.90
C GLU A 13 -2.95 -7.69 -12.50
N GLY A 14 -2.23 -6.83 -11.78
CA GLY A 14 -1.90 -5.47 -12.24
C GLY A 14 -2.92 -4.38 -11.87
N GLY A 15 -3.92 -4.69 -11.05
CA GLY A 15 -4.84 -3.68 -10.53
C GLY A 15 -4.16 -2.61 -9.68
N ALA A 16 -4.58 -1.36 -9.85
CA ALA A 16 -4.06 -0.21 -9.11
C ALA A 16 -5.17 0.81 -8.81
N GLY A 17 -4.94 1.65 -7.80
CA GLY A 17 -5.83 2.73 -7.42
C GLY A 17 -5.08 3.87 -6.75
N THR A 18 -5.76 4.97 -6.49
CA THR A 18 -5.20 6.11 -5.77
C THR A 18 -6.03 6.42 -4.52
N VAL A 19 -5.34 6.79 -3.45
CA VAL A 19 -5.94 7.28 -2.21
C VAL A 19 -5.14 8.49 -1.75
N HIS A 20 -5.84 9.50 -1.25
CA HIS A 20 -5.18 10.66 -0.67
C HIS A 20 -4.67 10.32 0.73
N ALA A 21 -3.36 10.45 0.94
CA ALA A 21 -2.68 10.27 2.22
C ALA A 21 -1.44 11.17 2.28
N ASN A 22 -1.05 11.62 3.49
CA ASN A 22 0.14 12.47 3.64
C ASN A 22 1.44 11.67 3.73
N ASN A 23 1.35 10.38 4.02
CA ASN A 23 2.44 9.42 4.08
C ASN A 23 1.86 7.99 3.93
N PRO A 24 2.68 6.99 3.57
CA PRO A 24 2.22 5.62 3.44
C PRO A 24 1.58 5.04 4.71
N GLY A 25 2.09 5.41 5.88
CA GLY A 25 1.62 4.92 7.19
C GLY A 25 0.16 5.26 7.51
N GLU A 26 -0.39 6.32 6.92
CA GLU A 26 -1.80 6.69 7.08
C GLU A 26 -2.76 5.82 6.25
N VAL A 27 -2.26 5.12 5.22
CA VAL A 27 -3.12 4.41 4.27
C VAL A 27 -3.98 3.34 4.96
N PRO A 28 -3.45 2.45 5.84
CA PRO A 28 -4.28 1.47 6.53
C PRO A 28 -5.45 2.08 7.31
N ALA A 29 -5.21 3.16 8.07
CA ALA A 29 -6.25 3.84 8.85
C ALA A 29 -7.30 4.52 7.95
N ARG A 30 -6.89 5.08 6.81
CA ARG A 30 -7.82 5.66 5.84
C ARG A 30 -8.67 4.58 5.17
N MET A 31 -8.08 3.43 4.86
CA MET A 31 -8.81 2.26 4.38
C MET A 31 -9.79 1.76 5.44
N GLU A 32 -9.44 1.79 6.74
CA GLU A 32 -10.36 1.48 7.85
C GLU A 32 -11.58 2.37 7.83
N ALA A 33 -11.39 3.69 7.76
CA ALA A 33 -12.49 4.64 7.72
C ALA A 33 -13.40 4.42 6.48
N LEU A 34 -12.80 4.24 5.30
CA LEU A 34 -13.55 3.99 4.07
C LEU A 34 -14.26 2.63 4.07
N GLY A 35 -13.66 1.61 4.70
CA GLY A 35 -14.22 0.26 4.80
C GLY A 35 -15.45 0.25 5.69
N ALA A 36 -15.37 0.94 6.83
CA ALA A 36 -16.48 1.10 7.75
C ALA A 36 -17.69 1.79 7.08
N LEU A 37 -17.46 2.83 6.26
CA LEU A 37 -18.53 3.48 5.48
C LEU A 37 -19.18 2.55 4.45
N GLY A 38 -18.44 1.55 3.97
CA GLY A 38 -18.94 0.53 3.05
C GLY A 38 -19.45 -0.75 3.73
N GLY A 39 -19.60 -0.75 5.05
CA GLY A 39 -20.10 -1.91 5.82
C GLY A 39 -19.10 -3.05 6.01
N LEU A 40 -17.82 -2.85 5.71
CA LEU A 40 -16.77 -3.82 6.02
C LEU A 40 -16.31 -3.65 7.47
N ASP A 41 -16.29 -4.76 8.21
CA ASP A 41 -15.61 -4.78 9.50
C ASP A 41 -14.09 -4.68 9.33
N ARG A 42 -13.40 -4.32 10.42
CA ARG A 42 -11.96 -4.07 10.42
C ARG A 42 -11.14 -5.30 10.03
N ALA A 43 -11.53 -6.49 10.46
CA ALA A 43 -10.79 -7.72 10.18
C ALA A 43 -10.93 -8.12 8.70
N ALA A 44 -12.15 -8.06 8.18
CA ALA A 44 -12.46 -8.29 6.76
C ALA A 44 -11.69 -7.32 5.87
N LEU A 45 -11.66 -6.03 6.23
CA LEU A 45 -10.88 -5.04 5.51
C LEU A 45 -9.39 -5.38 5.47
N HIS A 46 -8.77 -5.64 6.63
CA HIS A 46 -7.33 -5.94 6.67
C HIS A 46 -6.97 -7.20 5.91
N SER A 47 -7.85 -8.21 5.94
CA SER A 47 -7.73 -9.42 5.12
C SER A 47 -7.77 -9.08 3.62
N GLN A 48 -8.78 -8.33 3.18
CA GLN A 48 -8.91 -7.94 1.77
C GLN A 48 -7.78 -7.02 1.29
N LEU A 49 -7.32 -6.10 2.13
CA LEU A 49 -6.24 -5.18 1.80
C LEU A 49 -4.90 -5.91 1.66
N ALA A 50 -4.61 -6.84 2.58
CA ALA A 50 -3.39 -7.65 2.53
C ALA A 50 -3.31 -8.51 1.27
N ALA A 51 -4.45 -9.05 0.83
CA ALA A 51 -4.53 -9.85 -0.39
C ALA A 51 -4.45 -8.98 -1.67
N ALA A 52 -5.10 -7.81 -1.67
CA ALA A 52 -5.21 -6.97 -2.86
C ALA A 52 -3.97 -6.10 -3.15
N VAL A 53 -3.30 -5.58 -2.13
CA VAL A 53 -2.29 -4.51 -2.28
C VAL A 53 -0.97 -4.90 -1.62
N GLN A 54 0.12 -4.85 -2.38
CA GLN A 54 1.45 -5.20 -1.87
C GLN A 54 2.37 -3.99 -1.74
N VAL A 55 2.23 -2.99 -2.63
CA VAL A 55 3.12 -1.83 -2.70
C VAL A 55 2.30 -0.54 -2.74
N LEU A 56 2.77 0.47 -1.99
CA LEU A 56 2.29 1.84 -2.02
C LEU A 56 3.36 2.75 -2.63
N LEU A 57 2.95 3.57 -3.58
CA LEU A 57 3.76 4.62 -4.18
C LEU A 57 3.26 5.97 -3.70
N HIS A 58 3.98 6.59 -2.77
CA HIS A 58 3.60 7.88 -2.22
C HIS A 58 4.21 9.01 -3.04
N VAL A 59 3.35 9.80 -3.69
CA VAL A 59 3.74 10.96 -4.50
C VAL A 59 3.51 12.23 -3.70
N ALA A 60 4.56 13.03 -3.51
CA ALA A 60 4.49 14.31 -2.82
C ALA A 60 5.11 15.43 -3.67
N ARG A 61 4.94 16.68 -3.25
CA ARG A 61 5.61 17.84 -3.84
C ARG A 61 6.94 18.08 -3.13
N ASP A 62 8.01 18.29 -3.88
CA ASP A 62 9.30 18.72 -3.32
C ASP A 62 9.26 20.19 -2.87
N ARG A 63 10.36 20.67 -2.27
CA ARG A 63 10.48 22.07 -1.84
C ARG A 63 10.36 23.07 -3.00
N ALA A 64 10.58 22.64 -4.24
CA ALA A 64 10.39 23.42 -5.46
C ALA A 64 8.97 23.28 -6.05
N GLY A 65 8.05 22.62 -5.36
CA GLY A 65 6.65 22.42 -5.76
C GLY A 65 6.43 21.33 -6.82
N ARG A 66 7.48 20.63 -7.26
CA ARG A 66 7.40 19.60 -8.30
C ARG A 66 6.93 18.29 -7.70
N ARG A 67 6.02 17.60 -8.39
CA ARG A 67 5.56 16.27 -7.99
C ARG A 67 6.67 15.25 -8.23
N ARG A 68 6.96 14.43 -7.22
CA ARG A 68 7.92 13.34 -7.30
C ARG A 68 7.44 12.16 -6.46
N LEU A 69 7.90 10.96 -6.81
CA LEU A 69 7.82 9.82 -5.90
C LEU A 69 8.65 10.14 -4.66
N ALA A 70 8.01 10.24 -3.51
CA ALA A 70 8.64 10.56 -2.24
C ALA A 70 9.00 9.29 -1.46
N GLU A 71 8.11 8.29 -1.47
CA GLU A 71 8.33 7.03 -0.76
C GLU A 71 7.77 5.85 -1.55
N ILE A 72 8.42 4.71 -1.41
CA ILE A 72 7.86 3.39 -1.71
C ILE A 72 7.71 2.68 -0.38
N ALA A 73 6.52 2.15 -0.12
CA ALA A 73 6.25 1.31 1.04
C ALA A 73 5.67 -0.03 0.61
N VAL A 74 5.95 -1.07 1.38
CA VAL A 74 5.29 -2.38 1.24
C VAL A 74 4.26 -2.55 2.33
N LEU A 75 3.17 -3.25 2.02
CA LEU A 75 2.19 -3.63 3.02
C LEU A 75 2.62 -4.94 3.69
N ARG A 76 2.68 -4.94 5.01
CA ARG A 76 2.95 -6.12 5.84
C ARG A 76 1.80 -6.38 6.78
N GLN A 77 1.56 -7.65 7.07
CA GLN A 77 0.58 -8.04 8.08
C GLN A 77 1.28 -8.34 9.40
N ALA A 78 0.85 -7.68 10.47
CA ALA A 78 1.30 -7.90 11.83
C ALA A 78 0.09 -7.83 12.76
N GLU A 79 -0.05 -8.81 13.66
CA GLU A 79 -1.16 -8.87 14.64
C GLU A 79 -2.56 -8.73 14.00
N GLY A 80 -2.75 -9.35 12.82
CA GLY A 80 -4.01 -9.30 12.09
C GLY A 80 -4.32 -7.96 11.43
N ARG A 81 -3.35 -7.02 11.39
CA ARG A 81 -3.50 -5.71 10.76
C ARG A 81 -2.42 -5.47 9.72
N VAL A 82 -2.81 -4.78 8.66
CA VAL A 82 -1.90 -4.27 7.64
C VAL A 82 -1.22 -3.01 8.14
N GLN A 83 0.08 -2.96 7.94
CA GLN A 83 0.94 -1.81 8.20
C GLN A 83 1.72 -1.49 6.94
N ALA A 84 1.88 -0.20 6.65
CA ALA A 84 2.74 0.26 5.57
C ALA A 84 4.16 0.49 6.10
N VAL A 85 5.14 -0.17 5.49
CA VAL A 85 6.55 -0.08 5.88
C VAL A 85 7.32 0.55 4.73
N THR A 86 7.87 1.75 4.96
CA THR A 86 8.68 2.44 3.94
C THR A 86 9.97 1.66 3.67
N VAL A 87 10.14 1.26 2.42
CA VAL A 87 11.30 0.50 1.91
C VAL A 87 12.29 1.37 1.14
N TRP A 88 11.81 2.52 0.65
CA TRP A 88 12.63 3.52 -0.02
C TRP A 88 12.06 4.92 0.19
N HIS A 89 12.93 5.91 0.36
CA HIS A 89 12.58 7.31 0.47
C HIS A 89 13.49 8.17 -0.42
N ALA A 90 12.92 9.13 -1.15
CA ALA A 90 13.64 9.93 -2.15
C ALA A 90 14.89 10.63 -1.62
N ASP A 91 14.82 11.15 -0.38
CA ASP A 91 15.96 11.87 0.23
C ASP A 91 16.86 10.96 1.11
N ARG A 92 16.47 9.72 1.39
CA ARG A 92 17.19 8.82 2.33
C ARG A 92 17.68 7.52 1.70
N GLY A 93 17.21 7.18 0.51
CA GLY A 93 17.52 5.92 -0.16
C GLY A 93 16.71 4.74 0.38
N MET A 94 17.26 3.53 0.23
CA MET A 94 16.66 2.28 0.72
C MET A 94 16.70 2.23 2.25
N SER A 95 15.65 1.66 2.85
CA SER A 95 15.65 1.34 4.29
C SER A 95 16.15 -0.09 4.53
N ASP A 96 16.29 -0.47 5.80
CA ASP A 96 16.64 -1.83 6.22
C ASP A 96 15.60 -2.87 5.75
N ASP A 97 14.37 -2.44 5.47
CA ASP A 97 13.27 -3.27 4.99
C ASP A 97 13.24 -3.48 3.47
N ALA A 98 14.21 -2.93 2.72
CA ALA A 98 14.24 -2.98 1.26
C ALA A 98 14.23 -4.39 0.67
N ALA A 99 14.71 -5.39 1.41
CA ALA A 99 14.65 -6.80 1.02
C ALA A 99 13.22 -7.25 0.69
N ALA A 100 12.21 -6.77 1.42
CA ALA A 100 10.82 -7.16 1.19
C ALA A 100 10.30 -6.70 -0.18
N LEU A 101 10.72 -5.51 -0.65
CA LEU A 101 10.37 -5.07 -2.01
C LEU A 101 11.08 -5.93 -3.06
N HIS A 102 12.33 -6.26 -2.83
CA HIS A 102 13.11 -7.07 -3.76
C HIS A 102 12.51 -8.48 -3.91
N ASP A 103 12.11 -9.12 -2.80
CA ASP A 103 11.48 -10.44 -2.82
C ASP A 103 10.12 -10.41 -3.54
N LEU A 104 9.31 -9.38 -3.32
CA LEU A 104 8.05 -9.16 -4.06
C LEU A 104 8.27 -9.04 -5.57
N LEU A 105 9.29 -8.28 -5.99
CA LEU A 105 9.59 -8.11 -7.41
C LEU A 105 10.11 -9.42 -8.02
N ARG A 106 10.92 -10.17 -7.29
CA ARG A 106 11.48 -11.44 -7.76
C ARG A 106 10.39 -12.50 -7.93
N SER A 107 9.44 -12.61 -6.99
CA SER A 107 8.33 -13.57 -7.07
C SER A 107 7.42 -13.30 -8.28
N ARG A 108 7.30 -12.03 -8.70
CA ARG A 108 6.51 -11.63 -9.87
C ARG A 108 7.24 -11.84 -11.19
N ALA A 109 8.57 -11.75 -11.20
CA ALA A 109 9.37 -12.01 -12.40
C ALA A 109 9.47 -13.52 -12.73
N SER A 110 9.17 -14.38 -11.77
CA SER A 110 9.19 -15.84 -11.91
C SER A 110 7.81 -16.47 -12.21
N ALA A 111 6.74 -15.66 -12.26
CA ALA A 111 5.38 -16.08 -12.58
C ALA A 111 5.07 -15.79 -14.06
#